data_AF-A0A959D5Z6-F1
#
_entry.id   AF-A0A959D5Z6-F1
#
_cell.length_a   1.000
_cell.length_b   1.000
_cell.length_c   1.000
_cell.angle_alpha   90.00
_cell.angle_beta   90.00
_cell.angle_gamma   90.00
#
_symmetry.space_group_name_H-M   'P 1'
#
loop_
_entity.id
_entity.type
_entity.pdbx_description
1 polymer ?
#
loop_
_entity_poly.entity_id
_entity_poly.type
_entity_poly.pdbx_seq_one_letter_code
_entity_poly.pdbx_strand_id
1 'polypeptide(L)'
;VPPSFDLALSKSVSSSTPGPYAAGSAVTFRLRVTNQGNVAAQDIQLWDYLPAGLTLSDNGWTQNGAVASLNNPIASLAPGATVDVEIDFVVAPGFGGTQIVNYAEIAA
;
A
#
# COMPACT_ATOMS: atom_id res chain seq x y z
N VAL A 1 -13.93 14.16 25.40
CA VAL A 1 -14.36 13.67 24.07
C VAL A 1 -14.43 12.15 24.16
N PRO A 2 -15.50 11.48 23.70
CA PRO A 2 -15.58 10.02 23.70
C PRO A 2 -14.45 9.39 22.87
N PRO A 3 -14.04 8.14 23.16
CA PRO A 3 -13.07 7.45 22.33
C PRO A 3 -13.62 7.26 20.91
N SER A 4 -12.80 7.57 19.92
CA SER A 4 -13.09 7.50 18.49
C SER A 4 -11.92 6.84 17.79
N PHE A 5 -12.22 5.76 17.07
CA PHE A 5 -11.27 5.06 16.23
C PHE A 5 -11.50 5.50 14.78
N ASP A 6 -10.47 6.06 14.16
CA ASP A 6 -10.54 6.55 12.78
C ASP A 6 -9.16 6.43 12.14
N LEU A 7 -9.06 5.61 11.10
CA LEU A 7 -7.84 5.42 10.32
C LEU A 7 -8.11 5.84 8.88
N ALA A 8 -7.21 6.65 8.34
CA ALA A 8 -7.22 7.06 6.95
C ALA A 8 -6.04 6.44 6.20
N LEU A 9 -6.29 5.97 4.99
CA LEU A 9 -5.27 5.50 4.05
C LEU A 9 -5.23 6.41 2.83
N SER A 10 -4.03 6.79 2.42
CA SER A 10 -3.79 7.37 1.11
C SER A 10 -2.69 6.59 0.39
N LYS A 11 -2.82 6.45 -0.92
CA LYS A 11 -1.86 5.74 -1.75
C LYS A 11 -1.37 6.65 -2.86
N SER A 12 -0.07 6.61 -3.10
CA SER A 12 0.60 7.40 -4.13
C SER A 12 1.74 6.62 -4.73
N VAL A 13 2.11 6.95 -5.95
CA VAL A 13 3.39 6.52 -6.52
C VAL A 13 4.51 7.19 -5.72
N SER A 14 5.49 6.40 -5.26
CA SER A 14 6.63 6.92 -4.52
C SER A 14 7.57 7.70 -5.43
N SER A 15 8.16 8.77 -4.92
CA SER A 15 9.16 9.55 -5.64
C SER A 15 10.50 8.83 -5.79
N SER A 16 10.68 7.66 -5.14
CA SER A 16 11.84 6.79 -5.30
C SER A 16 11.91 6.13 -6.68
N THR A 17 10.75 5.93 -7.31
CA THR A 17 10.61 5.32 -8.64
C THR A 17 9.77 6.23 -9.54
N PRO A 18 10.25 7.44 -9.88
CA PRO A 18 9.47 8.37 -10.71
C PRO A 18 9.30 7.80 -12.13
N GLY A 19 8.14 8.06 -12.74
CA GLY A 19 7.88 7.70 -14.13
C GLY A 19 8.70 8.54 -15.14
N PRO A 20 8.48 8.35 -16.46
CA PRO A 20 7.47 7.48 -17.06
C PRO A 20 7.78 5.99 -16.89
N TYR A 21 6.73 5.16 -16.90
CA TYR A 21 6.84 3.71 -16.77
C TYR A 21 6.69 3.04 -18.13
N ALA A 22 7.50 2.01 -18.36
CA ALA A 22 7.38 1.08 -19.46
C ALA A 22 7.27 -0.35 -18.93
N ALA A 23 7.01 -1.29 -19.83
CA ALA A 23 7.07 -2.72 -19.49
C ALA A 23 8.45 -3.07 -18.90
N GLY A 24 8.45 -3.74 -17.75
CA GLY A 24 9.65 -4.07 -16.98
C GLY A 24 10.13 -2.98 -16.00
N SER A 25 9.52 -1.79 -15.97
CA SER A 25 9.86 -0.76 -14.98
C SER A 25 9.51 -1.21 -13.56
N ALA A 26 10.38 -0.90 -12.60
CA ALA A 26 10.03 -0.95 -11.19
C ALA A 26 9.12 0.24 -10.83
N VAL A 27 8.12 -0.01 -9.98
CA VAL A 27 7.23 1.00 -9.42
C VAL A 27 6.98 0.69 -7.95
N THR A 28 7.19 1.69 -7.12
CA THR A 28 6.94 1.63 -5.67
C THR A 28 5.70 2.45 -5.38
N PHE A 29 4.72 1.86 -4.71
CA PHE A 29 3.62 2.63 -4.14
C PHE A 29 3.87 2.88 -2.67
N ARG A 30 3.63 4.12 -2.24
CA ARG A 30 3.63 4.52 -0.83
C ARG A 30 2.20 4.56 -0.32
N LEU A 31 1.92 3.72 0.67
CA LEU A 31 0.69 3.67 1.45
C LEU A 31 0.92 4.44 2.75
N ARG A 32 0.24 5.58 2.90
CA ARG A 32 0.30 6.42 4.08
C ARG A 32 -0.93 6.18 4.96
N VAL A 33 -0.71 5.65 6.15
CA VAL A 33 -1.74 5.41 7.17
C VAL A 33 -1.67 6.52 8.21
N THR A 34 -2.80 7.15 8.51
CA THR A 34 -2.92 8.19 9.53
C THR A 34 -3.98 7.80 10.55
N ASN A 35 -3.67 7.92 11.83
CA ASN A 35 -4.67 7.80 12.89
C ASN A 35 -5.32 9.17 13.13
N GLN A 36 -6.54 9.33 12.62
CA GLN A 36 -7.37 10.53 12.76
C GLN A 36 -8.28 10.47 14.00
N GLY A 37 -8.27 9.34 14.71
CA GLY A 37 -8.97 9.14 15.97
C GLY A 37 -8.26 9.77 17.17
N ASN A 38 -8.80 9.51 18.36
CA ASN A 38 -8.25 9.99 19.63
C ASN A 38 -7.78 8.85 20.56
N VAL A 39 -7.76 7.62 20.06
CA VAL A 39 -7.19 6.43 20.72
C VAL A 39 -6.11 5.81 19.84
N ALA A 40 -5.14 5.13 20.45
CA ALA A 40 -4.12 4.43 19.68
C ALA A 40 -4.75 3.26 18.90
N ALA A 41 -4.41 3.14 17.61
CA ALA A 41 -4.74 1.98 16.81
C ALA A 41 -3.66 0.92 16.95
N GLN A 42 -4.03 -0.36 16.95
CA GLN A 42 -3.11 -1.49 17.08
C GLN A 42 -3.32 -2.47 15.93
N ASP A 43 -2.31 -3.28 15.64
CA ASP A 43 -2.38 -4.42 14.72
C ASP A 43 -2.97 -4.06 13.34
N ILE A 44 -2.57 -2.92 12.79
CA ILE A 44 -3.14 -2.40 11.54
C ILE A 44 -2.58 -3.18 10.36
N GLN A 45 -3.44 -3.95 9.71
CA GLN A 45 -3.09 -4.73 8.53
C GLN A 45 -3.40 -3.97 7.24
N LEU A 46 -2.54 -4.14 6.23
CA LEU A 46 -2.73 -3.55 4.90
C LEU A 46 -2.84 -4.65 3.84
N TRP A 47 -3.84 -4.50 2.97
CA TRP A 47 -4.01 -5.32 1.79
C TRP A 47 -3.90 -4.46 0.53
N ASP A 48 -3.24 -5.02 -0.48
CA ASP A 48 -3.02 -4.40 -1.77
C ASP A 48 -3.60 -5.26 -2.88
N TYR A 49 -4.45 -4.67 -3.72
CA TYR A 49 -5.12 -5.38 -4.81
C TYR A 49 -4.31 -5.23 -6.08
N LEU A 50 -3.70 -6.33 -6.53
CA LEU A 50 -2.84 -6.38 -7.70
C LEU A 50 -3.69 -6.29 -8.98
N PRO A 51 -3.65 -5.15 -9.71
CA PRO A 51 -4.29 -5.07 -11.00
C PRO A 51 -3.52 -5.90 -12.04
N ALA A 52 -4.19 -6.28 -13.12
CA ALA A 52 -3.50 -6.81 -14.28
C ALA A 52 -2.45 -5.80 -14.78
N GLY A 53 -1.24 -6.29 -15.07
CA GLY A 53 -0.12 -5.45 -15.52
C GLY A 53 0.92 -5.12 -14.44
N LEU A 54 0.72 -5.51 -13.18
CA LEU A 54 1.74 -5.48 -12.13
C LEU A 54 2.08 -6.89 -11.65
N THR A 55 3.34 -7.08 -11.28
CA THR A 55 3.84 -8.29 -10.60
C THR A 55 4.51 -7.86 -9.30
N LEU A 56 4.14 -8.47 -8.17
CA LEU A 56 4.74 -8.14 -6.87
C LEU A 56 6.24 -8.46 -6.90
N SER A 57 7.05 -7.53 -6.41
CA SER A 57 8.50 -7.68 -6.31
C SER A 57 9.03 -7.33 -4.92
N ASP A 58 8.17 -7.44 -3.90
CA ASP A 58 8.46 -7.04 -2.53
C ASP A 58 8.37 -8.22 -1.57
N ASN A 59 9.44 -8.46 -0.80
CA ASN A 59 9.51 -9.54 0.19
C ASN A 59 8.84 -9.18 1.54
N GLY A 60 8.53 -7.90 1.76
CA GLY A 60 7.75 -7.43 2.90
C GLY A 60 6.26 -7.76 2.79
N TRP A 61 5.83 -8.28 1.64
CA TRP A 61 4.44 -8.60 1.33
C TRP A 61 4.32 -10.05 0.85
N THR A 62 3.19 -10.68 1.16
CA THR A 62 2.86 -12.03 0.67
C THR A 62 1.65 -11.94 -0.25
N GLN A 63 1.81 -12.43 -1.48
CA GLN A 63 0.72 -12.49 -2.45
C GLN A 63 -0.07 -13.80 -2.33
N ASN A 64 -1.39 -13.70 -2.22
CA ASN A 64 -2.34 -14.80 -2.38
C ASN A 64 -3.37 -14.43 -3.45
N GLY A 65 -3.31 -15.07 -4.62
CA GLY A 65 -4.11 -14.68 -5.77
C GLY A 65 -3.77 -13.27 -6.24
N ALA A 66 -4.78 -12.38 -6.26
CA ALA A 66 -4.63 -10.99 -6.68
C ALA A 66 -4.52 -10.01 -5.48
N VAL A 67 -4.26 -10.51 -4.27
CA VAL A 67 -4.12 -9.68 -3.07
C VAL A 67 -2.74 -9.90 -2.47
N ALA A 68 -2.02 -8.82 -2.18
CA ALA A 68 -0.80 -8.84 -1.38
C ALA A 68 -1.12 -8.34 0.03
N SER A 69 -0.74 -9.10 1.05
CA SER A 69 -0.88 -8.74 2.46
C SER A 69 0.47 -8.37 3.06
N LEU A 70 0.52 -7.30 3.86
CA LEU A 70 1.73 -6.90 4.57
C LEU A 70 2.12 -7.98 5.58
N ASN A 71 3.39 -8.40 5.56
CA ASN A 71 3.86 -9.53 6.39
C ASN A 71 3.97 -9.16 7.87
N ASN A 72 4.31 -7.90 8.16
CA ASN A 72 4.45 -7.37 9.52
C ASN A 72 3.49 -6.18 9.68
N PRO A 73 2.28 -6.38 10.23
CA PRO A 73 1.32 -5.31 10.47
C PRO A 73 1.92 -4.17 11.29
N ILE A 74 1.36 -2.96 11.13
CA ILE A 74 1.76 -1.80 11.95
C ILE A 74 1.27 -2.07 13.38
N ALA A 75 2.19 -2.40 14.28
CA ALA A 75 1.86 -2.82 15.64
C ALA A 75 1.04 -1.79 16.41
N SER A 76 1.39 -0.50 16.28
CA SER A 76 0.71 0.59 16.98
C SER A 76 0.86 1.91 16.23
N LEU A 77 -0.19 2.72 16.22
CA LEU A 77 -0.18 4.09 15.70
C LEU A 77 -0.91 5.02 16.67
N ALA A 78 -0.17 5.93 17.30
CA ALA A 78 -0.71 6.90 18.24
C ALA A 78 -1.69 7.88 17.57
N PRO A 79 -2.63 8.50 18.32
CA PRO A 79 -3.52 9.55 17.79
C PRO A 79 -2.74 10.66 17.09
N GLY A 80 -3.18 11.05 15.90
CA GLY A 80 -2.55 12.08 15.06
C GLY A 80 -1.26 11.64 14.38
N ALA A 81 -0.73 10.45 14.67
CA ALA A 81 0.48 9.95 14.03
C ALA A 81 0.20 9.43 12.61
N THR A 82 1.26 9.41 11.81
CA THR A 82 1.25 8.90 10.44
C THR A 82 2.42 7.94 10.26
N VAL A 83 2.23 6.88 9.48
CA VAL A 83 3.27 5.97 9.05
C VAL A 83 3.15 5.71 7.55
N ASP A 84 4.28 5.64 6.87
CA ASP A 84 4.38 5.28 5.47
C ASP A 84 4.87 3.83 5.36
N VAL A 85 4.18 3.03 4.55
CA VAL A 85 4.55 1.66 4.17
C VAL A 85 4.69 1.64 2.66
N GLU A 86 5.79 1.08 2.15
CA GLU A 86 6.00 0.92 0.72
C GLU A 86 5.66 -0.51 0.26
N ILE A 87 5.27 -0.62 -1.01
CA ILE A 87 5.09 -1.88 -1.71
C ILE A 87 5.66 -1.77 -3.13
N ASP A 88 6.56 -2.69 -3.46
CA ASP A 88 7.25 -2.72 -4.76
C ASP A 88 6.61 -3.68 -5.77
N PHE A 89 6.48 -3.20 -7.00
CA PHE A 89 6.03 -3.96 -8.15
C PHE A 89 6.95 -3.77 -9.37
N VAL A 90 6.83 -4.69 -10.31
CA VAL A 90 7.34 -4.54 -11.69
C VAL A 90 6.16 -4.48 -12.65
N VAL A 91 6.20 -3.53 -13.59
CA VAL A 91 5.25 -3.49 -14.71
C VAL A 91 5.47 -4.70 -15.60
N ALA A 92 4.41 -5.47 -15.85
CA ALA A 92 4.51 -6.72 -16.60
C ALA A 92 5.14 -6.50 -17.99
N PRO A 93 6.07 -7.36 -18.46
CA PRO A 93 6.76 -7.21 -19.74
C PRO A 93 5.86 -7.12 -20.99
N GLY A 94 4.61 -7.59 -20.89
CA GLY A 94 3.62 -7.57 -21.97
C GLY A 94 2.50 -6.54 -21.77
N PHE A 95 2.65 -5.58 -20.84
CA PHE A 95 1.62 -4.58 -20.62
C PHE A 95 1.48 -3.65 -21.83
N GLY A 96 0.38 -3.78 -22.58
CA GLY A 96 0.07 -2.97 -23.77
C GLY A 96 -0.95 -1.84 -23.53
N GLY A 97 -1.37 -1.63 -22.28
CA GLY A 97 -2.29 -0.55 -21.91
C GLY A 97 -1.57 0.80 -21.71
N THR A 98 -2.34 1.84 -21.40
CA THR A 98 -1.82 3.20 -21.14
C THR A 98 -1.92 3.63 -19.69
N GLN A 99 -2.64 2.87 -18.85
CA GLN A 99 -2.86 3.19 -17.45
C GLN A 99 -3.03 1.91 -16.64
N ILE A 100 -2.43 1.90 -15.45
CA ILE A 100 -2.68 0.93 -14.39
C ILE A 100 -3.12 1.73 -13.16
N VAL A 101 -4.20 1.31 -12.51
CA VAL A 101 -4.61 1.86 -11.22
C VAL A 101 -4.52 0.75 -10.18
N ASN A 102 -3.88 1.05 -9.06
CA ASN A 102 -3.66 0.09 -7.99
C ASN A 102 -4.29 0.60 -6.70
N TYR A 103 -5.16 -0.22 -6.11
CA TYR A 103 -5.89 0.07 -4.88
C TYR A 103 -5.31 -0.70 -3.70
N ALA A 104 -5.44 -0.12 -2.51
CA ALA A 104 -5.12 -0.77 -1.25
C ALA A 104 -6.17 -0.38 -0.21
N GLU A 105 -6.26 -1.16 0.86
CA GLU A 105 -7.14 -0.90 1.98
C GLU A 105 -6.46 -1.20 3.31
N ILE A 106 -7.00 -0.60 4.36
CA ILE A 106 -6.77 -1.03 5.73
C ILE A 106 -7.71 -2.22 5.95
N ALA A 107 -7.14 -3.39 6.21
CA ALA A 107 -7.89 -4.61 6.44
C ALA A 107 -8.45 -4.64 7.87
N ALA A 108 -9.54 -5.39 8.06
CA ALA A 108 -10.21 -5.59 9.35
C ALA A 108 -9.48 -6.62 10.23
#